data_AF-A0A5C3KXT1-F1
#
_entry.id   AF-A0A5C3KXT1-F1
#
_cell.length_a   1.000
_cell.length_b   1.000
_cell.length_c   1.000
_cell.angle_alpha   90.00
_cell.angle_beta   90.00
_cell.angle_gamma   90.00
#
_symmetry.space_group_name_H-M   'P 1'
#
loop_
_entity.id
_entity.type
_entity.pdbx_description
1 polymer ?
#
loop_
_entity_poly.entity_id
_entity_poly.type
_entity_poly.pdbx_seq_one_letter_code
_entity_poly.pdbx_strand_id
1 'polypeptide(L)'
;MGNAEGSSGLNLGPMFMVVMDYIREHRQGAELPPHARQDIERILELLHSEGYVLGDLRRANLLVDEQRKIWFIDFDWSGYYWHGRPHDGNGGQPQEQRAEQLYARYPVRMSTINGMWASGMEPLVFIRPQHDLDMLVKMFD
;
A
#
# COMPACT_ATOMS: atom_id res chain seq x y z
N MET A 1 -5.62 26.04 43.27
CA MET A 1 -4.50 25.56 42.44
C MET A 1 -4.57 24.05 42.40
N GLY A 2 -4.90 23.47 41.25
CA GLY A 2 -5.03 22.03 41.03
C GLY A 2 -5.11 21.81 39.52
N ASN A 3 -4.08 21.14 38.99
CA ASN A 3 -3.69 21.15 37.60
C ASN A 3 -4.72 20.50 36.68
N ALA A 4 -5.07 21.18 35.58
CA ALA A 4 -5.69 20.54 34.43
C ALA A 4 -4.61 19.73 33.71
N GLU A 5 -4.61 18.41 33.91
CA GLU A 5 -3.85 17.50 33.06
C GLU A 5 -4.43 17.61 31.64
N GLY A 6 -3.67 18.31 30.79
CA GLY A 6 -3.95 18.38 29.37
C GLY A 6 -3.94 16.96 28.82
N SER A 7 -5.06 16.57 28.23
CA SER A 7 -5.19 15.37 27.42
C SER A 7 -4.00 15.27 26.48
N SER A 8 -3.16 14.26 26.68
CA SER A 8 -2.10 13.87 25.75
C SER A 8 -2.75 13.34 24.48
N GLY A 9 -3.30 14.25 23.67
CA GLY A 9 -3.72 13.99 22.31
C GLY A 9 -2.50 13.63 21.48
N LEU A 10 -2.61 12.53 20.74
CA LEU A 10 -1.60 12.09 19.78
C LEU A 10 -1.19 13.27 18.91
N ASN A 11 0.03 13.77 19.10
CA ASN A 11 0.55 14.87 18.32
C ASN A 11 0.87 14.34 16.92
N LEU A 12 -0.04 14.56 15.95
CA LEU A 12 0.00 14.00 14.59
C LEU A 12 1.14 14.56 13.71
N GLY A 13 2.10 15.27 14.31
CA GLY A 13 3.14 15.97 13.59
C GLY A 13 2.62 17.15 12.77
N PRO A 14 3.48 17.84 12.04
CA PRO A 14 3.06 18.90 11.13
C PRO A 14 2.24 18.32 9.97
N MET A 15 1.11 18.97 9.64
CA MET A 15 0.35 18.61 8.44
C MET A 15 1.20 18.86 7.18
N PHE A 16 1.20 17.89 6.27
CA PHE A 16 1.80 18.02 4.95
C PHE A 16 0.72 17.82 3.88
N MET A 17 0.96 18.37 2.69
CA MET A 17 0.06 18.25 1.54
C MET A 17 0.82 17.63 0.38
N VAL A 18 0.28 16.56 -0.20
CA VAL A 18 0.77 15.96 -1.44
C VAL A 18 -0.10 16.49 -2.58
N VAL A 19 0.54 17.12 -3.57
CA VAL A 19 -0.13 17.56 -4.81
C VAL A 19 0.24 16.56 -5.90
N MET A 20 -0.78 15.95 -6.51
CA MET A 20 -0.64 14.95 -7.57
C MET A 20 -1.55 15.31 -8.75
N ASP A 21 -1.39 14.61 -9.86
CA ASP A 21 -2.21 14.79 -11.03
C ASP A 21 -3.69 14.48 -10.74
N TYR A 22 -4.58 15.33 -11.24
CA TYR A 22 -6.02 15.08 -11.17
C TYR A 22 -6.47 14.18 -12.33
N ILE A 23 -7.01 13.01 -11.98
CA ILE A 23 -7.51 12.03 -12.96
C ILE A 23 -8.98 12.32 -13.24
N ARG A 24 -9.34 12.49 -14.53
CA ARG A 24 -10.73 12.63 -14.98
C ARG A 24 -11.34 11.25 -15.16
N GLU A 25 -12.21 10.86 -14.24
CA GLU A 25 -12.87 9.56 -14.28
C GLU A 25 -13.88 9.42 -15.42
N HIS A 26 -13.99 8.21 -15.94
CA HIS A 26 -15.02 7.86 -16.89
C HIS A 26 -16.41 7.99 -16.26
N ARG A 27 -17.32 8.75 -16.91
CA ARG A 27 -18.71 9.00 -16.45
C ARG A 27 -19.57 7.75 -16.20
N GLN A 28 -19.15 6.57 -16.65
CA GLN A 28 -19.85 5.30 -16.42
C GLN A 28 -19.36 4.57 -15.16
N GLY A 29 -18.55 5.24 -14.33
CA GLY A 29 -18.41 4.99 -12.91
C GLY A 29 -18.36 3.51 -12.52
N ALA A 30 -17.14 2.99 -12.40
CA ALA A 30 -16.76 1.74 -11.74
C ALA A 30 -16.44 0.52 -12.62
N GLU A 31 -16.92 0.37 -13.85
CA GLU A 31 -16.61 -0.87 -14.60
C GLU A 31 -15.13 -0.94 -15.00
N LEU A 32 -14.47 -2.01 -14.55
CA LEU A 32 -13.08 -2.25 -14.90
C LEU A 32 -13.01 -2.68 -16.37
N PRO A 33 -12.00 -2.22 -17.14
CA PRO A 33 -11.80 -2.68 -18.50
C PRO A 33 -11.69 -4.22 -18.59
N PRO A 34 -12.04 -4.85 -19.73
CA PRO A 34 -11.94 -6.30 -19.90
C PRO A 34 -10.54 -6.89 -19.60
N HIS A 35 -9.48 -6.09 -19.83
CA HIS A 35 -8.09 -6.46 -19.58
C HIS A 35 -7.56 -6.00 -18.22
N ALA A 36 -8.44 -5.48 -17.34
CA ALA A 36 -8.02 -4.86 -16.08
C ALA A 36 -7.19 -5.79 -15.21
N ARG A 37 -7.58 -7.06 -15.08
CA ARG A 37 -6.82 -8.04 -14.30
C ARG A 37 -5.38 -8.16 -14.81
N GLN A 38 -5.21 -8.31 -16.13
CA GLN A 38 -3.90 -8.46 -16.77
C GLN A 38 -3.05 -7.21 -16.64
N ASP A 39 -3.67 -6.03 -16.74
CA ASP A 39 -2.97 -4.75 -16.58
C ASP A 39 -2.54 -4.50 -15.13
N ILE A 40 -3.38 -4.85 -14.16
CA ILE A 40 -3.05 -4.79 -12.74
C ILE A 40 -1.93 -5.81 -12.42
N GLU A 41 -2.04 -7.05 -12.89
CA GLU A 41 -1.01 -8.10 -12.72
C GLU A 41 0.36 -7.60 -13.20
N ARG A 42 0.44 -7.02 -14.40
CA ARG A 42 1.70 -6.47 -14.94
C ARG A 42 2.29 -5.35 -14.08
N ILE A 43 1.45 -4.53 -13.48
CA ILE A 43 1.91 -3.43 -12.60
C ILE A 43 2.39 -3.97 -11.26
N LEU A 44 1.70 -4.97 -10.70
CA LEU A 44 2.16 -5.66 -9.49
C LEU A 44 3.49 -6.36 -9.74
N GLU A 45 3.65 -7.07 -10.87
CA GLU A 45 4.92 -7.68 -11.25
C GLU A 45 6.07 -6.67 -11.30
N LEU A 46 5.84 -5.50 -11.90
CA LEU A 46 6.82 -4.41 -11.96
C LEU A 46 7.17 -3.87 -10.56
N LEU A 47 6.17 -3.57 -9.74
CA LEU A 47 6.40 -3.08 -8.37
C LEU A 47 7.18 -4.10 -7.56
N HIS A 48 6.77 -5.37 -7.63
CA HIS A 48 7.39 -6.46 -6.89
C HIS A 48 8.82 -6.71 -7.36
N SER A 49 9.11 -6.66 -8.67
CA SER A 49 10.48 -6.81 -9.17
C SER A 49 11.43 -5.71 -8.69
N GLU A 50 10.89 -4.51 -8.45
CA GLU A 50 11.62 -3.36 -7.91
C GLU A 50 11.65 -3.33 -6.37
N GLY A 51 11.06 -4.32 -5.70
CA GLY A 51 11.10 -4.43 -4.25
C GLY A 51 10.01 -3.62 -3.52
N TYR A 52 8.94 -3.23 -4.20
CA TYR A 52 7.81 -2.49 -3.62
C TYR A 52 6.55 -3.36 -3.53
N VAL A 53 5.66 -3.00 -2.61
CA VAL A 53 4.28 -3.49 -2.54
C VAL A 53 3.33 -2.30 -2.65
N LEU A 54 2.14 -2.54 -3.20
CA LEU A 54 1.08 -1.53 -3.22
C LEU A 54 0.38 -1.47 -1.85
N GLY A 55 0.06 -2.62 -1.27
CA GLY A 55 -0.36 -2.77 0.12
C GLY A 55 -1.84 -2.49 0.42
N ASP A 56 -2.55 -1.70 -0.38
CA ASP A 56 -4.00 -1.49 -0.24
C ASP A 56 -4.71 -1.63 -1.60
N LEU A 57 -4.47 -2.76 -2.28
CA LEU A 57 -5.12 -3.06 -3.55
C LEU A 57 -6.61 -3.36 -3.34
N ARG A 58 -7.48 -2.47 -3.83
CA ARG A 58 -8.93 -2.65 -3.80
C ARG A 58 -9.60 -1.80 -4.88
N ARG A 59 -10.83 -2.14 -5.28
CA ARG A 59 -11.57 -1.38 -6.30
C ARG A 59 -11.72 0.10 -5.95
N ALA A 60 -11.86 0.42 -4.66
CA ALA A 60 -11.97 1.81 -4.19
C ALA A 60 -10.68 2.64 -4.37
N ASN A 61 -9.54 1.97 -4.55
CA ASN A 61 -8.23 2.60 -4.76
C ASN A 61 -7.80 2.54 -6.23
N LEU A 62 -8.75 2.29 -7.14
CA LEU A 62 -8.56 2.31 -8.58
C LEU A 62 -9.49 3.35 -9.22
N LEU A 63 -8.92 4.17 -10.11
CA LEU A 63 -9.68 5.05 -10.99
C LEU A 63 -9.58 4.54 -12.43
N VAL A 64 -10.65 4.72 -13.20
CA VAL A 64 -10.66 4.46 -14.65
C VAL A 64 -10.92 5.77 -15.36
N ASP A 65 -9.99 6.21 -16.20
CA ASP A 65 -10.14 7.47 -16.93
C ASP A 65 -11.01 7.34 -18.19
N GLU A 66 -11.28 8.47 -18.85
CA GLU A 66 -12.06 8.52 -20.09
C GLU A 66 -11.48 7.65 -21.23
N GLN A 67 -10.19 7.30 -21.19
CA GLN A 67 -9.52 6.42 -22.16
C GLN A 67 -9.54 4.95 -21.73
N ARG A 68 -10.24 4.62 -20.64
CA ARG A 68 -10.28 3.30 -20.00
C ARG A 68 -8.92 2.83 -19.47
N LYS A 69 -8.01 3.74 -19.14
CA LYS A 69 -6.77 3.42 -18.44
C LYS A 69 -7.02 3.38 -16.93
N ILE A 70 -6.38 2.41 -16.27
CA ILE A 70 -6.44 2.24 -14.81
C ILE A 70 -5.35 3.07 -14.16
N TRP A 71 -5.73 3.78 -13.10
CA TRP A 71 -4.85 4.56 -12.22
C TRP A 71 -4.99 4.07 -10.78
N PHE A 72 -3.87 3.85 -10.11
CA PHE A 72 -3.83 3.51 -8.70
C PHE A 72 -3.76 4.81 -7.89
N ILE A 73 -4.55 4.87 -6.82
CA ILE A 73 -4.54 5.96 -5.84
C ILE A 73 -4.36 5.37 -4.45
N ASP A 74 -4.20 6.23 -3.44
CA ASP A 74 -4.11 5.83 -2.03
C ASP A 74 -2.91 4.90 -1.75
N PHE A 75 -1.71 5.51 -1.70
CA PHE A 75 -0.42 4.83 -1.51
C PHE A 75 0.01 4.78 -0.03
N ASP A 76 -0.89 5.02 0.92
CA ASP A 76 -0.53 5.15 2.34
C ASP A 76 0.06 3.86 2.92
N TRP A 77 -0.25 2.69 2.34
CA TRP A 77 0.28 1.39 2.77
C TRP A 77 1.35 0.85 1.82
N SER A 78 1.69 1.62 0.78
CA SER A 78 2.73 1.26 -0.15
C SER A 78 4.11 1.49 0.45
N GLY A 79 5.09 0.73 -0.02
CA GLY A 79 6.46 0.89 0.45
C GLY A 79 7.34 -0.25 0.01
N TYR A 80 8.58 -0.21 0.47
CA TYR A 80 9.53 -1.26 0.17
C TYR A 80 9.13 -2.54 0.90
N TYR A 81 9.40 -3.70 0.33
CA TYR A 81 9.36 -4.97 1.06
C TYR A 81 10.74 -5.60 1.02
N TRP A 82 11.18 -6.10 2.16
CA TRP A 82 12.47 -6.79 2.25
C TRP A 82 12.41 -8.13 1.52
N HIS A 83 13.18 -8.26 0.44
CA HIS A 83 13.34 -9.50 -0.33
C HIS A 83 14.67 -10.21 -0.03
N GLY A 84 15.30 -9.92 1.11
CA GLY A 84 16.38 -10.74 1.66
C GLY A 84 17.49 -11.07 0.68
N ARG A 85 18.04 -10.09 -0.06
CA ARG A 85 19.24 -10.37 -0.84
C ARG A 85 20.34 -10.86 0.12
N PRO A 86 21.05 -11.96 -0.21
CA PRO A 86 22.22 -12.37 0.57
C PRO A 86 23.22 -11.23 0.53
N HIS A 87 23.67 -10.84 1.71
CA HIS A 87 24.82 -9.98 1.92
C HIS A 87 25.99 -10.54 1.09
N ASP A 88 26.42 -9.82 0.04
CA ASP A 88 27.71 -10.11 -0.56
C ASP A 88 28.78 -9.84 0.51
N GLY A 89 29.75 -10.74 0.63
CA GLY A 89 30.61 -10.89 1.81
C GLY A 89 31.60 -9.76 2.09
N ASN A 90 31.34 -8.52 1.66
CA ASN A 90 32.07 -7.35 2.08
C ASN A 90 31.27 -6.64 3.18
N GLY A 91 31.71 -6.83 4.44
CA GLY A 91 31.11 -6.29 5.66
C GLY A 91 31.13 -4.76 5.79
N GLY A 92 30.63 -4.04 4.79
CA GLY A 92 30.08 -2.71 5.00
C GLY A 92 28.74 -2.88 5.71
N GLN A 93 28.59 -2.33 6.92
CA GLN A 93 27.30 -2.27 7.61
C GLN A 93 26.27 -1.68 6.64
N PRO A 94 25.20 -2.42 6.29
CA PRO A 94 24.19 -1.87 5.42
C PRO A 94 23.58 -0.62 6.08
N GLN A 95 23.07 0.30 5.28
CA GLN A 95 22.14 1.33 5.74
C GLN A 95 20.79 0.73 6.20
N GLU A 96 20.82 -0.43 6.85
CA GLU A 96 19.69 -1.26 7.33
C GLU A 96 18.71 -0.44 8.17
N GLN A 97 19.22 0.47 9.02
CA GLN A 97 18.38 1.31 9.87
C GLN A 97 17.55 2.36 9.12
N ARG A 98 17.98 2.81 7.93
CA ARG A 98 17.16 3.70 7.07
C ARG A 98 16.16 2.91 6.23
N ALA A 99 16.51 1.69 5.83
CA ALA A 99 15.64 0.82 5.06
C ALA A 99 14.43 0.32 5.89
N GLU A 100 14.61 0.10 7.20
CA GLU A 100 13.52 -0.36 8.07
C GLU A 100 12.34 0.61 8.18
N GLN A 101 12.57 1.91 8.09
CA GLN A 101 11.51 2.92 8.11
C GLN A 101 10.71 2.97 6.80
N LEU A 102 11.29 2.45 5.72
CA LEU A 102 10.69 2.42 4.39
C LEU A 102 9.92 1.12 4.11
N TYR A 103 10.01 0.13 5.01
CA TYR A 103 9.25 -1.10 4.84
C TYR A 103 7.76 -0.87 5.10
N ALA A 104 6.96 -1.26 4.13
CA ALA A 104 5.51 -1.27 4.21
C ALA A 104 5.06 -2.15 5.37
N ARG A 105 4.19 -1.60 6.23
CA ARG A 105 3.64 -2.30 7.40
C ARG A 105 2.15 -2.04 7.48
N TYR A 106 1.44 -3.03 7.98
CA TYR A 106 0.04 -2.87 8.32
C TYR A 106 -0.14 -1.85 9.46
N PRO A 107 -1.19 -1.00 9.40
CA PRO A 107 -1.42 0.00 10.44
C PRO A 107 -1.79 -0.66 11.78
N VAL A 108 -1.59 0.09 12.87
CA VAL A 108 -1.86 -0.40 14.24
C VAL A 108 -3.34 -0.69 14.47
N ARG A 109 -4.22 0.09 13.83
CA ARG A 109 -5.68 -0.07 13.92
C ARG A 109 -6.22 -0.50 12.58
N MET A 110 -6.75 -1.72 12.54
CA MET A 110 -7.35 -2.31 11.35
C MET A 110 -8.72 -2.84 11.66
N SER A 111 -9.56 -2.90 10.62
CA SER A 111 -10.86 -3.57 10.70
C SER A 111 -10.64 -5.07 10.88
N THR A 112 -11.34 -5.66 11.86
CA THR A 112 -11.33 -7.11 12.12
C THR A 112 -12.41 -7.86 11.32
N ILE A 113 -12.99 -7.21 10.31
CA ILE A 113 -14.03 -7.83 9.47
C ILE A 113 -13.40 -8.99 8.70
N ASN A 114 -13.88 -10.20 8.98
CA ASN A 114 -13.39 -11.41 8.34
C ASN A 114 -13.63 -11.35 6.82
N GLY A 115 -12.63 -11.77 6.04
CA GLY A 115 -12.69 -11.75 4.58
C GLY A 115 -12.37 -10.41 3.92
N MET A 116 -12.27 -9.30 4.66
CA MET A 116 -11.92 -7.98 4.11
C MET A 116 -10.47 -7.92 3.60
N TRP A 117 -9.53 -8.55 4.30
CA TRP A 117 -8.09 -8.43 4.05
C TRP A 117 -7.43 -9.78 3.73
N ALA A 118 -6.22 -9.75 3.16
CA ALA A 118 -5.39 -10.94 2.95
C ALA A 118 -5.13 -11.70 4.27
N SER A 119 -4.84 -13.00 4.17
CA SER A 119 -4.59 -13.83 5.37
C SER A 119 -3.28 -13.44 6.07
N GLY A 120 -3.22 -13.59 7.39
CA GLY A 120 -2.02 -13.28 8.18
C GLY A 120 -1.74 -11.78 8.37
N MET A 121 -2.75 -10.93 8.15
CA MET A 121 -2.68 -9.51 8.45
C MET A 121 -2.70 -9.28 9.98
N GLU A 122 -1.56 -8.88 10.53
CA GLU A 122 -1.40 -8.52 11.95
C GLU A 122 -0.82 -7.11 12.07
N PRO A 123 -1.18 -6.33 13.11
CA PRO A 123 -0.67 -4.97 13.28
C PRO A 123 0.86 -4.89 13.22
N LEU A 124 1.38 -3.90 12.50
CA LEU A 124 2.82 -3.62 12.32
C LEU A 124 3.63 -4.70 11.59
N VAL A 125 3.01 -5.82 11.18
CA VAL A 125 3.69 -6.82 10.38
C VAL A 125 3.95 -6.28 8.97
N PHE A 126 5.09 -6.68 8.41
CA PHE A 126 5.49 -6.27 7.06
C PHE A 126 4.50 -6.77 6.01
N ILE A 127 4.13 -5.86 5.12
CA ILE A 127 3.33 -6.20 3.94
C ILE A 127 4.26 -6.92 2.95
N ARG A 128 3.80 -8.05 2.43
CA ARG A 128 4.53 -8.90 1.47
C ARG A 128 3.83 -8.86 0.11
N PRO A 129 4.52 -9.14 -1.00
CA PRO A 129 3.91 -9.25 -2.34
C PRO A 129 2.66 -10.13 -2.39
N GLN A 130 2.63 -11.19 -1.59
CA GLN A 130 1.48 -12.09 -1.48
C GLN A 130 0.19 -11.35 -1.07
N HIS A 131 0.29 -10.28 -0.28
CA HIS A 131 -0.86 -9.43 0.05
C HIS A 131 -1.54 -8.89 -1.20
N ASP A 132 -0.77 -8.28 -2.11
CA ASP A 132 -1.32 -7.68 -3.33
C ASP A 132 -1.95 -8.77 -4.22
N LEU A 133 -1.32 -9.94 -4.30
CA LEU A 133 -1.84 -11.08 -5.07
C LEU A 133 -3.15 -11.62 -4.50
N ASP A 134 -3.25 -11.77 -3.18
CA ASP A 134 -4.47 -12.21 -2.50
C ASP A 134 -5.61 -11.20 -2.71
N MET A 135 -5.30 -9.90 -2.62
CA MET A 135 -6.27 -8.83 -2.85
C MET A 135 -6.70 -8.72 -4.31
N LEU A 136 -5.79 -9.00 -5.25
CA LEU A 136 -6.11 -9.09 -6.67
C LEU A 136 -7.10 -10.23 -6.94
N VAL A 137 -6.87 -11.42 -6.39
CA VAL A 137 -7.79 -12.56 -6.52
C VAL A 137 -9.18 -12.17 -6.01
N LYS A 138 -9.26 -11.61 -4.79
CA LYS A 138 -10.52 -11.14 -4.21
C LYS A 138 -11.25 -10.06 -5.01
N MET A 139 -10.53 -9.25 -5.79
CA MET A 139 -11.13 -8.18 -6.59
C MET A 139 -11.93 -8.73 -7.78
N PHE A 140 -11.58 -9.93 -8.27
CA PHE A 140 -12.14 -10.53 -9.48
C PHE A 140 -12.90 -11.85 -9.22
N ASP A 141 -12.99 -12.29 -7.96
CA ASP A 141 -13.86 -13.39 -7.49
C ASP A 141 -15.27 -12.88 -7.13
#